data_AF-A0A7X6JBD6-F1
#
_entry.id   AF-A0A7X6JBD6-F1
#
_cell.length_a   1.000
_cell.length_b   1.000
_cell.length_c   1.000
_cell.angle_alpha   90.00
_cell.angle_beta   90.00
_cell.angle_gamma   90.00
#
_symmetry.space_group_name_H-M   'P 1'
#
loop_
_entity.id
_entity.type
_entity.pdbx_description
1 polymer ?
#
loop_
_entity_poly.entity_id
_entity_poly.type
_entity_poly.pdbx_seq_one_letter_code
_entity_poly.pdbx_strand_id
1 'polypeptide(L)'
;MSISDLQHSALFNAHLQERKARRKLFKVMREVLTPGSTIEWRRAGRSHSGVVVSIAEKVPVVAARVRGRSSLANVHISEVLDAFLRNR
;
A
#
# COMPACT_ATOMS: atom_id res chain seq x y z
N MET A 1 3.49 32.38 -22.43
CA MET A 1 3.33 31.01 -21.90
C MET A 1 1.93 30.57 -22.28
N SER A 2 1.77 29.49 -23.05
CA SER A 2 0.45 29.06 -23.50
C SER A 2 -0.30 28.32 -22.39
N ILE A 3 -1.64 28.31 -22.43
CA ILE A 3 -2.48 27.52 -21.52
C ILE A 3 -2.09 26.03 -21.56
N SER A 4 -1.68 25.55 -22.73
CA SER A 4 -1.16 24.19 -22.93
C SER A 4 0.11 23.93 -22.12
N ASP A 5 1.05 24.89 -22.04
CA ASP A 5 2.29 24.73 -21.24
C ASP A 5 2.01 24.66 -19.73
N LEU A 6 1.02 25.42 -19.26
CA LEU A 6 0.58 25.40 -17.86
C LEU A 6 -0.09 24.08 -17.48
N GLN A 7 -0.93 23.51 -18.35
CA GLN A 7 -1.58 22.22 -18.13
C GLN A 7 -0.59 21.05 -18.13
N HIS A 8 0.36 21.03 -19.09
CA HIS A 8 1.42 20.03 -19.12
C HIS A 8 2.33 20.10 -17.89
N SER A 9 2.69 21.31 -17.45
CA SER A 9 3.49 21.51 -16.23
C SER A 9 2.75 21.07 -14.97
N ALA A 10 1.44 21.32 -14.87
CA ALA A 10 0.61 20.88 -13.76
C ALA A 10 0.51 19.35 -13.68
N LEU A 11 0.27 18.68 -14.82
CA LEU A 11 0.23 17.21 -14.89
C LEU A 11 1.58 16.58 -14.54
N PHE A 12 2.68 17.15 -15.04
CA PHE A 12 4.03 16.69 -14.71
C PHE A 12 4.35 16.85 -13.22
N ASN A 13 4.01 18.01 -12.64
CA ASN A 13 4.19 18.26 -11.21
C ASN A 13 3.32 17.34 -10.34
N ALA A 14 2.08 17.08 -10.75
CA ALA A 14 1.21 16.12 -10.08
C ALA A 14 1.84 14.71 -10.08
N HIS A 15 2.38 14.28 -11.22
CA HIS A 15 3.07 12.98 -11.32
C HIS A 15 4.34 12.91 -10.47
N LEU A 16 5.12 14.00 -10.41
CA LEU A 16 6.29 14.08 -9.53
C LEU A 16 5.91 14.02 -8.05
N GLN A 17 4.85 14.73 -7.64
CA GLN A 17 4.34 14.69 -6.27
C GLN A 17 3.81 13.31 -5.92
N GLU A 18 3.08 12.66 -6.83
CA GLU A 18 2.60 11.29 -6.67
C GLU A 18 3.75 10.31 -6.45
N ARG A 19 4.81 10.38 -7.27
CA ARG A 19 6.02 9.55 -7.12
C ARG A 19 6.71 9.79 -5.77
N LYS A 20 6.84 11.06 -5.36
CA LYS A 20 7.46 11.42 -4.06
C LYS A 20 6.63 10.89 -2.89
N ALA A 21 5.31 11.10 -2.91
CA ALA A 21 4.39 10.61 -1.89
C ALA A 21 4.43 9.08 -1.80
N ARG A 22 4.46 8.39 -2.94
CA ARG A 22 4.55 6.93 -3.00
C ARG A 22 5.84 6.38 -2.40
N ARG A 23 6.99 6.98 -2.73
CA ARG A 23 8.28 6.59 -2.11
C ARG A 23 8.27 6.81 -0.61
N LYS A 24 7.74 7.94 -0.14
CA LYS A 24 7.62 8.25 1.28
C LYS A 24 6.73 7.24 2.00
N LEU A 25 5.57 6.92 1.42
CA LEU A 25 4.66 5.89 1.93
C LEU A 25 5.36 4.55 2.02
N PHE A 26 5.99 4.09 0.93
CA PHE A 26 6.68 2.80 0.91
C PHE A 26 7.78 2.70 1.97
N LYS A 27 8.54 3.78 2.18
CA LYS A 27 9.56 3.84 3.24
C LYS A 27 8.93 3.62 4.63
N VAL A 28 7.90 4.39 4.97
CA VAL A 28 7.19 4.25 6.26
C VAL A 28 6.60 2.85 6.39
N MET A 29 6.05 2.31 5.31
CA MET A 29 5.46 0.98 5.33
C MET A 29 6.46 -0.14 5.51
N ARG A 30 7.68 0.00 4.98
CA ARG A 30 8.74 -0.97 5.24
C ARG A 30 9.25 -0.90 6.69
N GLU A 31 9.12 0.26 7.34
CA GLU A 31 9.46 0.42 8.77
C GLU A 31 8.38 -0.20 9.68
N VAL A 32 7.11 -0.16 9.27
CA VAL A 32 5.97 -0.67 10.06
C VAL A 32 5.64 -2.13 9.74
N LEU A 33 5.68 -2.49 8.46
CA LEU A 33 5.40 -3.82 7.94
C LEU A 33 6.72 -4.47 7.56
N THR A 34 7.24 -5.29 8.45
CA THR A 34 8.43 -6.10 8.19
C THR A 34 7.98 -7.46 7.64
N PRO A 35 8.68 -8.06 6.65
CA PRO A 35 8.48 -9.47 6.34
C PRO A 35 8.57 -10.32 7.61
N GLY A 36 7.61 -11.22 7.81
CA GLY A 36 7.42 -11.99 9.03
C GLY A 36 6.44 -11.38 10.04
N SER A 37 6.11 -10.08 9.92
CA SER A 37 5.10 -9.45 10.78
C SER A 37 3.70 -9.97 10.46
N THR A 38 2.88 -10.12 11.50
CA THR A 38 1.45 -10.41 11.33
C THR A 38 0.71 -9.13 10.98
N ILE A 39 -0.18 -9.21 9.99
CA ILE A 39 -1.07 -8.12 9.61
C ILE A 39 -2.51 -8.61 9.58
N GLU A 40 -3.42 -7.66 9.74
CA GLU A 40 -4.85 -7.83 9.53
C GLU A 40 -5.31 -6.93 8.38
N TRP A 41 -6.28 -7.41 7.61
CA TRP A 41 -6.91 -6.61 6.56
C TRP A 41 -8.36 -7.05 6.37
N ARG A 42 -9.17 -6.20 5.74
CA ARG A 42 -10.58 -6.50 5.47
C ARG A 42 -10.86 -6.48 3.98
N ARG A 43 -11.55 -7.51 3.49
CA ARG A 43 -11.96 -7.61 2.08
C ARG A 43 -13.37 -8.17 2.00
N ALA A 44 -14.22 -7.56 1.18
CA ALA A 44 -15.62 -7.97 1.01
C ALA A 44 -16.35 -8.19 2.35
N GLY A 45 -16.16 -7.27 3.31
CA GLY A 45 -16.78 -7.32 4.64
C GLY A 45 -16.15 -8.31 5.63
N ARG A 46 -15.24 -9.18 5.19
CA ARG A 46 -14.59 -10.20 6.03
C ARG A 46 -13.22 -9.75 6.51
N SER A 47 -12.90 -10.05 7.76
CA SER A 47 -11.57 -9.82 8.33
C SER A 47 -10.66 -11.01 8.03
N HIS A 48 -9.42 -10.71 7.69
CA HIS A 48 -8.38 -11.68 7.37
C HIS A 48 -7.13 -11.34 8.18
N SER A 49 -6.35 -12.36 8.50
CA SER A 49 -5.03 -12.20 9.10
C SER A 49 -4.01 -13.07 8.39
N GLY A 50 -2.75 -12.65 8.42
CA GLY A 50 -1.69 -13.32 7.71
C GLY A 50 -0.32 -12.74 8.02
N VAL A 51 0.70 -13.37 7.48
CA VAL A 51 2.10 -12.99 7.68
C VAL A 51 2.61 -12.32 6.42
N VAL A 52 3.24 -11.16 6.57
CA VAL A 52 3.88 -10.44 5.46
C VAL A 52 5.01 -11.31 4.90
N VAL A 53 4.98 -11.56 3.61
CA VAL A 53 6.05 -12.28 2.89
C VAL A 53 6.94 -11.29 2.15
N SER A 54 6.34 -10.31 1.48
CA SER A 54 7.05 -9.26 0.76
C SER A 54 6.19 -8.01 0.58
N ILE A 55 6.84 -6.89 0.25
CA ILE A 55 6.18 -5.61 -0.02
C ILE A 55 6.70 -5.10 -1.36
N ALA A 56 5.80 -4.82 -2.28
CA ALA A 56 6.14 -4.27 -3.59
C ALA A 56 6.09 -2.73 -3.55
N GLU A 57 7.14 -2.07 -4.03
CA GLU A 57 7.20 -0.59 -4.09
C GLU A 57 6.40 -0.01 -5.27
N LYS A 58 6.44 -0.72 -6.41
CA LYS A 58 5.84 -0.25 -7.66
C LYS A 58 4.31 -0.17 -7.58
N VAL A 59 3.71 -1.07 -6.82
CA VAL A 59 2.28 -1.15 -6.54
C VAL A 59 2.16 -1.34 -5.04
N PRO A 60 1.46 -0.47 -4.29
CA PRO A 60 1.45 -0.50 -2.83
C PRO A 60 0.65 -1.71 -2.33
N VAL A 61 1.27 -2.87 -2.45
CA VAL A 61 0.70 -4.19 -2.19
C VAL A 61 1.68 -4.97 -1.32
N VAL A 62 1.10 -5.64 -0.33
CA VAL A 62 1.76 -6.57 0.55
C VAL A 62 1.36 -7.97 0.13
N ALA A 63 2.33 -8.82 -0.18
CA ALA A 63 2.08 -10.24 -0.32
C ALA A 63 2.01 -10.84 1.09
N ALA A 64 0.87 -11.41 1.45
CA ALA A 64 0.63 -11.98 2.77
C ALA A 64 0.26 -13.46 2.67
N ARG A 65 0.89 -14.32 3.48
CA ARG A 65 0.44 -15.69 3.67
C ARG A 65 -0.74 -15.70 4.63
N VAL A 66 -1.91 -16.12 4.14
CA VAL A 66 -3.14 -16.12 4.94
C VAL A 66 -3.04 -17.19 6.04
N ARG A 67 -3.36 -16.83 7.29
CA ARG A 67 -3.31 -17.79 8.41
C ARG A 67 -4.31 -18.92 8.17
N GLY A 68 -3.86 -20.16 8.39
CA GLY A 68 -4.69 -21.36 8.18
C GLY A 68 -4.92 -21.72 6.70
N ARG A 69 -4.22 -21.09 5.75
CA ARG A 69 -4.27 -21.43 4.32
C ARG A 69 -2.86 -21.48 3.73
N SER A 70 -2.65 -22.34 2.75
CA SER A 70 -1.38 -22.43 2.03
C SER A 70 -1.19 -21.33 0.97
N SER A 71 -2.23 -20.53 0.70
CA SER A 71 -2.23 -19.52 -0.36
C SER A 71 -1.64 -18.18 0.07
N LEU A 72 -1.05 -17.47 -0.90
CA LEU A 72 -0.65 -16.08 -0.78
C LEU A 72 -1.79 -15.16 -1.25
N ALA A 73 -1.95 -14.04 -0.56
CA ALA A 73 -2.87 -12.97 -0.92
C ALA A 73 -2.07 -11.71 -1.25
N ASN A 74 -2.42 -11.08 -2.36
CA ASN A 74 -2.01 -9.71 -2.64
C ASN A 74 -2.98 -8.77 -1.93
N VAL A 75 -2.49 -8.09 -0.89
CA VAL A 75 -3.27 -7.19 -0.05
C VAL A 75 -2.88 -5.76 -0.39
N HIS A 76 -3.84 -4.95 -0.82
CA HIS A 76 -3.56 -3.54 -1.05
C HIS A 76 -3.34 -2.86 0.30
N ILE A 77 -2.36 -1.96 0.35
CA ILE A 77 -1.94 -1.28 1.57
C ILE A 77 -3.09 -0.55 2.27
N SER A 78 -4.00 0.03 1.50
CA SER A 78 -5.18 0.69 2.06
C SER A 78 -6.06 -0.27 2.87
N GLU A 79 -6.15 -1.55 2.50
CA GLU A 79 -6.92 -2.55 3.24
C GLU A 79 -6.31 -2.84 4.62
N VAL A 80 -4.98 -2.77 4.73
CA VAL A 80 -4.24 -2.95 6.00
C VAL A 80 -4.39 -1.70 6.88
N LEU A 81 -4.23 -0.52 6.30
CA LEU A 81 -4.36 0.76 7.02
C LEU A 81 -5.78 0.98 7.54
N ASP A 82 -6.78 0.67 6.72
CA ASP A 82 -8.19 0.80 7.09
C ASP A 82 -8.60 -0.20 8.18
N ALA A 83 -7.94 -1.37 8.26
CA ALA A 83 -8.09 -2.27 9.40
C ALA A 83 -7.40 -1.72 10.67
N PHE A 84 -6.18 -1.19 10.54
CA PHE A 84 -5.42 -0.62 11.65
C PHE A 84 -6.13 0.57 12.32
N LEU A 85 -6.67 1.49 11.52
CA LEU A 85 -7.36 2.69 12.00
C LEU A 85 -8.68 2.37 12.72
N ARG A 86 -9.32 1.23 12.40
CA ARG A 86 -10.56 0.80 13.07
C ARG A 86 -10.34 0.01 14.35
N ASN A 87 -9.14 -0.54 14.54
CA ASN A 87 -8.73 -1.27 15.74
C ASN A 87 -8.03 -0.36 16.78
N ARG A 88 -7.98 0.96 16.53
CA ARG A 88 -7.58 2.00 17.49
C ARG A 88 -8.79 2.82 17.90
#